data_AF-A0A224YCU5-F1
#
_entry.id   AF-A0A224YCU5-F1
#
_cell.length_a   1.000
_cell.length_b   1.000
_cell.length_c   1.000
_cell.angle_alpha   90.00
_cell.angle_beta   90.00
_cell.angle_gamma   90.00
#
_symmetry.space_group_name_H-M   'P 1'
#
loop_
_entity.id
_entity.type
_entity.pdbx_description
1 polymer ?
#
loop_
_entity_poly.entity_id
_entity_poly.type
_entity_poly.pdbx_seq_one_letter_code
_entity_poly.pdbx_strand_id
1 'polypeptide(L)'
;MVHLFTAAAFILIIACHRGHGSKQNHSYQCGGHPLLETPAGEKLMGCQHPCKKPYEGKVGYSGFPCVTVPSDAWRHMTAGVNYTCSLGICDKQHKCKPYGLLIGCWKPEY
;
A
#
# COMPACT_ATOMS: atom_id res chain seq x y z
N MET A 1 -61.50 -7.39 23.67
CA MET A 1 -60.49 -8.02 22.80
C MET A 1 -59.59 -6.96 22.19
N VAL A 2 -58.70 -6.33 22.98
CA VAL A 2 -57.82 -5.26 22.48
C VAL A 2 -56.45 -5.26 23.18
N HIS A 3 -55.96 -6.43 23.60
CA HIS A 3 -54.73 -6.51 24.41
C HIS A 3 -53.78 -7.67 24.06
N LEU A 4 -53.95 -8.31 22.89
CA LEU A 4 -53.12 -9.45 22.48
C LEU A 4 -52.25 -9.20 21.23
N PHE A 5 -52.36 -8.04 20.58
CA PHE A 5 -51.62 -7.76 19.34
C PHE A 5 -50.44 -6.78 19.50
N THR A 6 -50.25 -6.21 20.68
CA THR A 6 -49.23 -5.17 20.92
C THR A 6 -47.86 -5.70 21.33
N ALA A 7 -47.69 -7.00 21.60
CA ALA A 7 -46.39 -7.56 22.01
C ALA A 7 -45.52 -8.04 20.83
N ALA A 8 -46.13 -8.43 19.70
CA ALA A 8 -45.39 -8.99 18.56
C ALA A 8 -44.71 -7.92 17.68
N ALA A 9 -45.24 -6.70 17.63
CA ALA A 9 -44.73 -5.64 16.77
C ALA A 9 -43.42 -5.02 17.27
N PHE A 10 -43.16 -5.03 18.60
CA PHE A 10 -41.94 -4.44 19.15
C PHE A 10 -40.70 -5.34 19.01
N ILE A 11 -40.88 -6.66 18.89
CA ILE A 11 -39.73 -7.58 18.77
C ILE A 11 -39.08 -7.51 17.38
N LEU A 12 -39.84 -7.15 16.34
CA LEU A 12 -39.31 -7.03 14.97
C LEU A 12 -38.41 -5.80 14.76
N ILE A 13 -38.56 -4.74 15.57
CA ILE A 13 -37.76 -3.50 15.39
C ILE A 13 -36.34 -3.64 15.97
N ILE A 14 -36.14 -4.51 16.97
CA ILE A 14 -34.84 -4.64 17.65
C ILE A 14 -33.83 -5.47 16.82
N ALA A 15 -34.31 -6.31 15.89
CA ALA A 15 -33.44 -7.13 15.04
C ALA A 15 -32.79 -6.35 13.88
N CYS A 16 -33.40 -5.26 13.41
CA CYS A 16 -32.90 -4.50 12.25
C CYS A 16 -31.73 -3.56 12.58
N HIS A 17 -31.43 -3.31 13.86
CA HIS A 17 -30.37 -2.38 14.27
C HIS A 17 -29.04 -3.04 14.63
N ARG A 18 -28.94 -4.38 14.64
CA ARG A 18 -27.70 -5.09 15.02
C ARG A 18 -26.85 -5.60 13.86
N GLY A 19 -27.17 -5.21 12.62
CA GLY A 19 -26.40 -5.56 11.43
C GLY A 19 -25.30 -4.58 11.04
N HIS A 20 -24.76 -3.75 11.95
CA HIS A 20 -23.54 -3.01 11.65
C HIS A 20 -22.36 -3.96 11.88
N GLY A 21 -22.10 -4.82 10.89
CA GLY A 21 -20.85 -5.58 10.83
C GLY A 21 -19.72 -4.57 10.95
N SER A 22 -19.04 -4.57 12.09
CA SER A 22 -17.82 -3.82 12.28
C SER A 22 -16.86 -4.34 11.21
N LYS A 23 -16.67 -3.58 10.13
CA LYS A 23 -15.55 -3.79 9.23
C LYS A 23 -14.33 -3.61 10.13
N GLN A 24 -13.71 -4.72 10.53
CA GLN A 24 -12.42 -4.67 11.18
C GLN A 24 -11.51 -3.94 10.19
N ASN A 25 -11.21 -2.69 10.48
CA ASN A 25 -10.16 -1.97 9.78
C ASN A 25 -8.87 -2.63 10.22
N HIS A 26 -8.49 -3.71 9.54
CA HIS A 26 -7.19 -4.33 9.74
C HIS A 26 -6.15 -3.27 9.37
N SER A 27 -5.54 -2.65 10.38
CA SER A 27 -4.39 -1.78 10.19
C SER A 27 -3.21 -2.66 9.78
N TYR A 28 -2.80 -2.56 8.51
CA TYR A 28 -1.64 -3.28 8.00
C TYR A 28 -0.37 -2.57 8.48
N GLN A 29 0.43 -3.22 9.32
CA GLN A 29 1.79 -2.77 9.60
C GLN A 29 2.71 -3.24 8.48
N CYS A 30 2.79 -2.45 7.42
CA CYS A 30 3.83 -2.58 6.41
C CYS A 30 5.09 -1.90 6.94
N GLY A 31 6.27 -2.53 6.79
CA GLY A 31 7.53 -1.86 7.08
C GLY A 31 7.72 -0.63 6.18
N GLY A 32 8.77 0.15 6.44
CA GLY A 32 9.15 1.24 5.54
C GLY A 32 9.40 0.71 4.12
N HIS A 33 8.75 1.31 3.13
CA HIS A 33 9.06 1.02 1.73
C HIS A 33 10.47 1.52 1.41
N PRO A 34 11.34 0.75 0.74
CA PRO A 34 12.62 1.27 0.32
C PRO A 34 12.40 2.42 -0.67
N LEU A 35 12.74 3.63 -0.26
CA LEU A 35 12.64 4.85 -1.05
C LEU A 35 14.04 5.26 -1.50
N LEU A 36 14.22 5.47 -2.80
CA LEU A 36 15.44 6.08 -3.32
C LEU A 36 15.25 7.60 -3.37
N GLU A 37 16.25 8.33 -2.90
CA GLU A 37 16.32 9.77 -3.13
C GLU A 37 16.73 10.02 -4.58
N THR A 38 16.18 11.09 -5.16
CA THR A 38 16.51 11.58 -6.49
C THR A 38 16.53 13.11 -6.47
N PRO A 39 17.09 13.79 -7.49
CA PRO A 39 17.00 15.25 -7.59
C PRO A 39 15.56 15.78 -7.67
N ALA A 40 14.59 14.92 -8.01
CA ALA A 40 13.15 15.24 -8.05
C ALA A 40 12.39 14.76 -6.79
N GLY A 41 13.10 14.60 -5.68
CA GLY A 41 12.59 14.06 -4.42
C GLY A 41 12.57 12.53 -4.39
N GLU A 42 12.04 11.98 -3.29
CA GLU A 42 11.97 10.53 -3.09
C GLU A 42 11.10 9.82 -4.13
N LYS A 43 11.50 8.61 -4.51
CA LYS A 43 10.78 7.71 -5.42
C LYS A 43 10.71 6.31 -4.84
N LEU A 44 9.59 5.63 -5.12
CA LEU A 44 9.40 4.23 -4.73
C LEU A 44 10.36 3.33 -5.50
N MET A 45 11.01 2.42 -4.78
CA MET A 45 11.78 1.35 -5.41
C MET A 45 10.85 0.20 -5.82
N GLY A 46 10.40 0.21 -7.07
CA GLY A 46 9.35 -0.69 -7.55
C GLY A 46 7.94 -0.31 -7.06
N CYS A 47 6.98 -1.22 -7.24
CA CYS A 47 5.54 -0.91 -7.12
C CYS A 47 4.77 -1.84 -6.18
N GLN A 48 5.47 -2.77 -5.52
CA GLN A 48 4.91 -3.68 -4.53
C GLN A 48 5.75 -3.61 -3.25
N HIS A 49 5.08 -3.70 -2.10
CA HIS A 49 5.76 -3.81 -0.81
C HIS A 49 5.28 -5.02 -0.04
N PRO A 50 6.16 -5.92 0.40
CA PRO A 50 5.77 -7.01 1.27
C PRO A 50 5.43 -6.47 2.67
N CYS A 51 4.22 -6.74 3.14
CA CYS A 51 3.82 -6.45 4.51
C CYS A 51 3.85 -7.75 5.32
N LYS A 52 4.35 -7.68 6.56
CA LYS A 52 4.46 -8.83 7.46
C LYS A 52 3.58 -8.61 8.68
N LYS A 53 2.71 -9.59 8.98
CA LYS A 53 1.87 -9.73 10.18
C LYS A 53 0.96 -8.52 10.52
N PRO A 54 -0.27 -8.76 11.03
CA PRO A 54 -0.94 -10.05 11.21
C PRO A 54 -1.38 -10.73 9.91
N TYR A 55 -1.20 -10.09 8.75
CA TYR A 55 -1.48 -10.68 7.43
C TYR A 55 -0.28 -10.51 6.51
N GLU A 56 0.13 -11.59 5.85
CA GLU A 56 1.11 -11.54 4.77
C GLU A 56 0.40 -11.04 3.51
N GLY A 57 0.91 -9.96 2.93
CA GLY A 57 0.28 -9.33 1.78
C GLY A 57 1.23 -8.38 1.07
N LYS A 58 0.76 -7.81 -0.04
CA LYS A 58 1.48 -6.77 -0.77
C LYS A 58 0.62 -5.54 -0.94
N VAL A 59 1.15 -4.38 -0.57
CA VAL A 59 0.54 -3.09 -0.95
C VAL A 59 1.05 -2.73 -2.34
N GLY A 60 0.12 -2.37 -3.22
CA GLY A 60 0.39 -1.94 -4.58
C GLY A 60 0.20 -0.44 -4.75
N TYR A 61 1.08 0.19 -5.54
CA TYR A 61 1.14 1.65 -5.69
C TYR A 61 0.77 2.12 -7.10
N SER A 62 -0.29 1.57 -7.69
CA SER A 62 -0.70 1.92 -9.06
C SER A 62 -0.85 3.43 -9.27
N GLY A 63 -0.26 3.96 -10.35
CA GLY A 63 -0.26 5.39 -10.68
C GLY A 63 0.87 6.21 -10.06
N PHE A 64 1.63 5.66 -9.12
CA PHE A 64 2.74 6.38 -8.48
C PHE A 64 4.02 6.33 -9.32
N PRO A 65 4.86 7.39 -9.27
CA PRO A 65 6.21 7.35 -9.82
C PRO A 65 7.09 6.33 -9.09
N CYS A 66 7.87 5.61 -9.87
CA CYS A 66 8.78 4.58 -9.38
C CYS A 66 10.10 4.61 -10.12
N VAL A 67 11.14 4.08 -9.49
CA VAL A 67 12.39 3.74 -10.15
C VAL A 67 12.46 2.23 -10.36
N THR A 68 12.90 1.84 -11.55
CA THR A 68 13.02 0.44 -11.96
C THR A 68 14.33 -0.10 -11.43
N VAL A 69 14.32 -0.52 -10.18
CA VAL A 69 15.44 -1.16 -9.51
C VAL A 69 14.95 -2.51 -8.97
N PRO A 70 15.71 -3.61 -9.16
CA PRO A 70 15.38 -4.89 -8.56
C PRO A 70 15.22 -4.75 -7.04
N SER A 71 14.19 -5.38 -6.47
CA SER A 71 13.84 -5.21 -5.06
C SER A 71 14.95 -5.64 -4.08
N ASP A 72 15.83 -6.53 -4.52
CA ASP A 72 17.02 -6.99 -3.83
C ASP A 72 18.21 -6.03 -3.96
N ALA A 73 18.31 -5.26 -5.05
CA ALA A 73 19.42 -4.36 -5.30
C ALA A 73 19.59 -3.30 -4.21
N TRP A 74 18.52 -2.83 -3.56
CA TRP A 74 18.59 -1.90 -2.41
C TRP A 74 19.57 -2.34 -1.32
N ARG A 75 19.61 -3.66 -1.03
CA ARG A 75 20.48 -4.21 0.01
C ARG A 75 21.95 -4.18 -0.39
N HIS A 76 22.24 -4.08 -1.68
CA HIS A 76 23.57 -4.06 -2.26
C HIS A 76 24.01 -2.65 -2.68
N MET A 77 23.10 -1.67 -2.71
CA MET A 77 23.43 -0.28 -2.96
C MET A 77 24.26 0.28 -1.79
N THR A 78 25.35 0.97 -2.15
CA THR A 78 26.11 1.79 -1.20
C THR A 78 25.32 3.07 -0.93
N ALA A 79 25.19 3.45 0.34
CA ALA A 79 24.52 4.70 0.71
C ALA A 79 25.27 5.92 0.14
N GLY A 80 24.53 6.96 -0.25
CA GLY A 80 25.09 8.20 -0.81
C GLY A 80 25.60 8.12 -2.25
N VAL A 81 25.84 6.92 -2.78
CA VAL A 81 26.33 6.75 -4.15
C VAL A 81 25.21 7.02 -5.15
N ASN A 82 25.48 7.92 -6.10
CA ASN A 82 24.56 8.31 -7.15
C ASN A 82 24.62 7.33 -8.33
N TYR A 83 23.57 6.53 -8.50
CA TYR A 83 23.40 5.58 -9.59
C TYR A 83 22.45 6.15 -10.66
N THR A 84 22.52 5.60 -11.87
CA THR A 84 21.54 5.89 -12.92
C THR A 84 20.36 4.93 -12.81
N CYS A 85 19.20 5.44 -12.41
CA CYS A 85 17.94 4.70 -12.36
C CYS A 85 17.04 5.00 -13.56
N SER A 86 16.27 3.99 -14.01
CA SER A 86 15.19 4.22 -14.97
C SER A 86 13.90 4.64 -14.27
N LEU A 87 13.30 5.74 -14.73
CA LEU A 87 12.03 6.26 -14.23
C LEU A 87 10.83 5.61 -14.91
N GLY A 88 9.80 5.36 -14.11
CA GLY A 88 8.56 4.74 -14.55
C GLY A 88 7.33 5.18 -13.73
N ILE A 89 6.19 4.58 -14.09
CA ILE A 89 4.94 4.64 -13.33
C ILE A 89 4.50 3.22 -13.01
N CYS A 90 3.94 3.02 -11.83
CA CYS A 90 3.33 1.76 -11.44
C CYS A 90 2.03 1.49 -12.22
N ASP A 91 1.98 0.35 -12.90
CA ASP A 91 0.77 -0.09 -13.60
C ASP A 91 -0.25 -0.76 -12.66
N LYS A 92 -1.40 -1.14 -13.23
CA LYS A 92 -2.47 -1.87 -12.50
C LYS A 92 -2.04 -3.26 -12.00
N GLN A 93 -0.94 -3.81 -12.52
CA GLN A 93 -0.35 -5.09 -12.10
C GLN A 93 0.74 -4.88 -11.04
N HIS A 94 0.90 -3.64 -10.56
CA HIS A 94 1.93 -3.21 -9.62
C HIS A 94 3.35 -3.53 -10.11
N LYS A 95 3.59 -3.32 -11.41
CA LYS A 95 4.91 -3.34 -12.03
C LYS A 95 5.32 -1.92 -12.38
N CYS A 96 6.59 -1.58 -12.14
CA CYS A 96 7.14 -0.30 -12.57
C CYS A 96 7.38 -0.34 -14.08
N LYS A 97 6.64 0.47 -14.85
CA LYS A 97 6.77 0.55 -16.31
C LYS A 97 7.70 1.70 -16.68
N PRO A 98 8.87 1.44 -17.27
CA PRO A 98 9.81 2.49 -17.64
C PRO A 98 9.31 3.30 -18.83
N TYR A 99 9.62 4.60 -18.86
CA TYR A 99 9.31 5.51 -19.99
C TYR A 99 10.55 5.91 -20.80
N GLY A 100 11.67 5.20 -20.64
CA GLY A 100 12.93 5.57 -21.28
C GLY A 100 13.61 6.81 -20.69
N LEU A 101 13.09 7.33 -19.58
CA LEU A 101 13.70 8.41 -18.82
C LEU A 101 14.66 7.85 -17.79
N LEU A 102 15.77 8.54 -17.57
CA LEU A 102 16.80 8.21 -16.59
C LEU A 102 16.92 9.35 -15.57
N ILE A 103 17.26 9.01 -14.34
CA ILE A 103 17.52 9.97 -13.27
C ILE A 103 18.62 9.46 -12.36
N GLY A 104 19.37 10.38 -11.76
CA GLY A 104 20.23 10.06 -10.63
C GLY A 104 19.39 9.57 -9.44
N CYS A 105 19.84 8.52 -8.77
CA CYS A 105 19.17 7.96 -7.61
C CYS A 105 20.19 7.44 -6.60
N TRP A 106 19.89 7.58 -5.31
CA TRP A 106 20.77 7.07 -4.26
C TRP A 106 19.97 6.57 -3.07
N LYS A 107 20.58 5.62 -2.37
CA LYS A 107 20.12 5.19 -1.05
C LYS A 107 20.56 6.26 -0.04
N PRO A 108 19.65 6.75 0.83
CA PRO A 108 20.02 7.77 1.81
C PRO A 108 21.08 7.27 2.80
N GLU A 109 21.85 8.20 3.36
CA GLU A 109 22.80 7.98 4.45
C GLU A 109 22.06 8.20 5.78
N TYR A 110 21.71 7.13 6.49
CA TYR A 110 21.13 7.19 7.85
C TYR A 110 22.08 6.50 8.84
#